data_AF-A0A955AZ92-F1
#
_entry.id   AF-A0A955AZ92-F1
#
_cell.length_a   1.000
_cell.length_b   1.000
_cell.length_c   1.000
_cell.angle_alpha   90.00
_cell.angle_beta   90.00
_cell.angle_gamma   90.00
#
_symmetry.space_group_name_H-M   'P 1'
#
loop_
_entity.id
_entity.type
_entity.pdbx_description
1 polymer ?
#
loop_
_entity_poly.entity_id
_entity_poly.type
_entity_poly.pdbx_seq_one_letter_code
_entity_poly.pdbx_strand_id
1 'polypeptide(L)' 'EEARPGDCVLIAGKGDRVGEVIGKRRQPFDDREVAKQMLYELAADEPVILPFPGVRSRAATRA' A
#
# COMPACT_ATOMS: atom_id res chain seq x y z
N GLU A 1 -7.13 12.93 -9.58
CA GLU A 1 -7.51 13.09 -8.16
C GLU A 1 -6.81 12.03 -7.33
N GLU A 2 -6.54 12.33 -6.07
CA GLU A 2 -5.91 11.42 -5.09
C GLU A 2 -6.85 11.15 -3.92
N ALA A 3 -6.65 10.01 -3.25
CA ALA A 3 -7.44 9.61 -2.08
C ALA A 3 -7.15 10.51 -0.87
N ARG A 4 -8.17 10.74 -0.04
CA ARG A 4 -8.07 11.48 1.22
C ARG A 4 -8.10 10.52 2.42
N PRO A 5 -7.74 10.99 3.64
CA PRO A 5 -7.91 10.19 4.84
C PRO A 5 -9.36 9.69 5.00
N GLY A 6 -9.51 8.38 5.21
CA GLY A 6 -10.81 7.70 5.33
C GLY A 6 -11.34 7.08 4.04
N ASP A 7 -10.76 7.40 2.88
CA ASP A 7 -11.13 6.78 1.61
C ASP A 7 -10.58 5.35 1.50
N CYS A 8 -11.28 4.51 0.73
CA CYS A 8 -10.82 3.18 0.36
C CYS A 8 -10.47 3.13 -1.12
N VAL A 9 -9.26 2.65 -1.44
CA VAL A 9 -8.78 2.47 -2.81
C VAL A 9 -8.74 0.97 -3.13
N LEU A 10 -9.42 0.56 -4.21
CA LEU A 10 -9.40 -0.81 -4.72
C LEU A 10 -8.44 -0.92 -5.91
N ILE A 11 -7.40 -1.74 -5.78
CA ILE A 11 -6.55 -2.15 -6.89
C ILE A 11 -7.15 -3.41 -7.52
N ALA A 12 -7.54 -3.34 -8.79
CA ALA A 12 -8.24 -4.42 -9.49
C ALA A 12 -7.52 -4.87 -10.77
N GLY A 13 -7.85 -6.08 -11.25
CA GLY A 13 -7.43 -6.60 -12.56
C GLY A 13 -6.29 -7.63 -12.52
N LYS A 14 -5.23 -7.41 -11.73
CA LYS A 14 -4.09 -8.34 -11.64
C LYS A 14 -4.34 -9.53 -10.70
N GLY A 15 -5.11 -9.32 -9.63
CA GLY A 15 -5.38 -10.35 -8.64
C GLY A 15 -4.10 -10.76 -7.89
N ASP A 16 -3.78 -12.05 -7.91
CA ASP A 16 -2.62 -12.65 -7.23
C ASP A 16 -1.34 -12.66 -8.09
N ARG A 17 -1.40 -12.12 -9.31
CA ARG A 17 -0.33 -12.20 -10.30
C ARG A 17 0.92 -11.42 -9.86
N VAL A 18 2.05 -12.10 -9.93
CA VAL A 18 3.39 -11.52 -9.75
C VAL A 18 4.06 -11.40 -11.12
N GLY A 19 3.96 -10.21 -11.71
CA GLY A 19 4.58 -9.84 -12.98
C GLY A 19 3.64 -9.07 -13.90
N GLU A 20 4.22 -8.21 -14.73
CA GLU A 20 3.50 -7.38 -15.70
C GLU A 20 4.07 -7.56 -17.10
N VAL A 21 3.21 -7.50 -18.11
CA VAL A 21 3.62 -7.56 -19.51
C VAL A 21 3.51 -6.17 -20.11
N ILE A 22 4.64 -5.61 -20.52
CA ILE A 22 4.72 -4.34 -21.22
C ILE A 22 5.20 -4.61 -22.64
N GLY A 23 4.30 -4.45 -23.61
CA GLY A 23 4.51 -4.86 -24.99
C GLY A 23 4.78 -6.37 -25.09
N LYS A 24 6.03 -6.75 -25.39
CA LYS A 24 6.46 -8.16 -25.52
C LYS A 24 7.32 -8.64 -24.35
N ARG A 25 7.55 -7.82 -23.33
CA ARG A 25 8.45 -8.13 -22.20
C ARG A 25 7.63 -8.37 -20.95
N ARG A 26 8.05 -9.36 -20.16
CA ARG A 26 7.53 -9.58 -18.81
C ARG A 26 8.54 -9.02 -17.81
N GLN A 27 8.06 -8.21 -16.88
CA GLN A 27 8.85 -7.65 -15.78
C GLN A 27 8.27 -8.09 -14.43
N PRO A 28 9.10 -8.30 -13.39
CA PRO A 28 8.61 -8.50 -12.03
C PRO A 28 7.81 -7.29 -11.55
N PHE A 29 6.60 -7.52 -11.06
CA PHE A 29 5.74 -6.49 -10.47
C PHE A 29 4.63 -7.15 -9.64
N ASP A 30 4.46 -6.77 -8.39
CA ASP A 30 3.36 -7.23 -7.52
C ASP A 30 2.68 -6.03 -6.88
N ASP A 31 1.41 -5.77 -7.22
CA ASP A 31 0.71 -4.60 -6.71
C ASP A 31 0.56 -4.64 -5.18
N ARG A 32 0.53 -5.83 -4.57
CA ARG A 32 0.38 -5.99 -3.11
C ARG A 32 1.61 -5.49 -2.37
N GLU A 33 2.79 -5.83 -2.87
CA GLU A 33 4.05 -5.39 -2.25
C GLU A 33 4.26 -3.90 -2.47
N VAL A 34 3.94 -3.37 -3.65
CA VAL A 34 4.01 -1.93 -3.93
C VAL A 34 3.04 -1.16 -3.03
N ALA A 35 1.77 -1.57 -2.96
CA ALA A 35 0.76 -0.91 -2.13
C ALA A 35 1.13 -0.95 -0.64
N LYS A 36 1.63 -2.10 -0.16
CA LYS A 36 2.12 -2.26 1.21
C LYS A 36 3.27 -1.30 1.52
N GLN A 37 4.26 -1.20 0.64
CA GLN A 37 5.39 -0.27 0.81
C GLN A 37 4.90 1.18 0.87
N MET A 38 4.05 1.59 -0.08
CA MET A 38 3.48 2.93 -0.11
C MET A 38 2.69 3.26 1.16
N LEU A 39 1.87 2.32 1.66
CA LEU A 39 1.11 2.52 2.90
C LEU A 39 2.01 2.68 4.12
N TYR A 40 3.12 1.93 4.21
CA TYR A 40 4.08 2.10 5.29
C TYR A 40 4.85 3.41 5.20
N GLU A 41 5.20 3.86 4.00
CA GLU A 41 5.84 5.15 3.78
C GLU A 41 4.91 6.31 4.17
N LEU A 42 3.64 6.25 3.77
CA LEU A 42 2.63 7.25 4.14
C LEU A 42 2.31 7.25 5.65
N ALA A 43 2.26 6.08 6.27
CA ALA A 43 2.00 5.95 7.71
C ALA A 43 3.19 6.40 8.60
N ALA A 44 4.38 6.59 8.02
CA ALA A 44 5.54 7.06 8.77
C ALA A 44 5.40 8.54 9.20
N ASP A 45 4.52 9.31 8.57
CA ASP A 45 4.35 10.75 8.81
C ASP A 45 3.14 11.11 9.70
N GLU A 46 2.22 10.18 10.03
CA GLU A 46 1.09 10.45 10.95
C GLU A 46 0.69 9.26 11.85
N PRO A 47 0.20 9.51 13.09
CA PRO A 47 -0.31 8.47 13.96
C PRO A 47 -1.59 7.85 13.39
N VAL A 48 -1.48 6.62 12.88
CA VAL A 48 -2.65 5.87 12.41
C VAL A 48 -3.57 5.53 13.58
N ILE A 49 -4.77 6.12 13.63
CA ILE A 49 -5.88 5.64 14.45
C ILE A 49 -6.51 4.47 13.69
N LEU A 50 -6.18 3.24 14.09
CA LEU A 50 -6.76 2.06 13.48
C LEU A 50 -8.18 1.83 14.03
N PRO A 51 -9.20 1.63 13.17
CA PRO A 51 -10.57 1.34 13.61
C PRO A 51 -10.73 -0.10 14.16
N PHE A 52 -9.62 -0.86 14.22
CA PHE A 52 -9.61 -2.23 14.71
C PHE A 52 -9.20 -2.26 16.19
N PRO A 53 -10.09 -2.67 17.11
CA PRO A 53 -9.74 -2.80 18.52
C PRO A 53 -8.57 -3.81 18.66
N GLY A 54 -7.44 -3.32 19.16
CA GLY A 54 -6.26 -4.14 19.48
C GLY A 54 -5.01 -3.86 18.65
N VAL A 55 -5.06 -3.03 17.61
CA VAL A 55 -3.86 -2.69 16.83
C VAL A 55 -3.26 -1.37 17.31
N ARG A 56 -2.05 -1.43 17.87
CA ARG A 56 -1.30 -0.23 18.29
C ARG A 56 -0.47 0.25 17.10
N SER A 57 -0.56 1.54 16.74
CA SER A 57 0.44 2.13 15.85
C SER A 57 1.79 2.17 16.60
N ARG A 58 2.84 1.59 16.02
CA ARG A 58 4.20 1.99 16.37
C ARG A 58 4.50 3.22 15.51
N ALA A 59 4.61 4.38 16.15
CA ALA A 59 5.18 5.54 15.49
C ALA A 59 6.58 5.14 14.96
N ALA A 60 6.78 5.26 13.65
CA ALA A 60 8.09 5.09 13.05
C ALA A 60 8.96 6.29 13.47
N THR A 61 9.76 6.14 14.51
CA THR A 61 10.77 7.14 14.86
C THR A 61 11.84 7.12 13.77
N ARG A 62 11.88 8.14 12.91
CA ARG A 62 13.05 8.40 12.05
C ARG A 62 14.25 8.74 12.93
N ALA A 63 15.39 8.09 12.66
CA ALA A 63 16.71 8.46 13.15
C ALA A 63 17.41 9.38 12.15
#